data_AF-A0A7K2QDJ1-F1
#
_entry.id   AF-A0A7K2QDJ1-F1
#
_cell.length_a   1.000
_cell.length_b   1.000
_cell.length_c   1.000
_cell.angle_alpha   90.00
_cell.angle_beta   90.00
_cell.angle_gamma   90.00
#
_symmetry.space_group_name_H-M   'P 1'
#
loop_
_entity.id
_entity.type
_entity.pdbx_description
1 polymer ?
#
loop_
_entity_poly.entity_id
_entity_poly.type
_entity_poly.pdbx_seq_one_letter_code
_entity_poly.pdbx_strand_id
1 'polypeptide(L)'
;DARLRQRYGVSPKVLRGNAASGLVGALRVLLDRVPGGPAVSLAAELLAEGGPLGDAGAFVHEEGLGVAFVRRSCCLYYRVPGGGLCGDCVLRTR
;
A
#
# COMPACT_ATOMS: atom_id res chain seq x y z
N ASP A 1 13.65 7.94 4.74
CA ASP A 1 12.62 8.73 4.03
C ASP A 1 12.86 10.26 4.09
N ALA A 2 13.60 10.76 5.08
CA ALA A 2 13.88 12.19 5.31
C ALA A 2 14.33 13.00 4.07
N ARG A 3 15.23 12.46 3.23
CA ARG A 3 15.69 13.14 2.01
C ARG A 3 14.56 13.42 1.01
N LEU A 4 13.61 12.49 0.86
CA LEU A 4 12.46 12.68 -0.03
C LEU A 4 11.53 13.76 0.51
N ARG A 5 11.30 13.75 1.83
CA ARG A 5 10.48 14.76 2.51
C ARG A 5 11.07 16.16 2.38
N GLN A 6 12.38 16.31 2.62
CA GLN A 6 13.07 17.59 2.57
C GLN A 6 13.18 18.14 1.16
N ARG A 7 13.53 17.30 0.18
CA ARG A 7 13.78 17.77 -1.21
C ARG A 7 12.50 18.02 -2.00
N TYR A 8 11.44 17.25 -1.74
CA TYR A 8 10.23 17.24 -2.58
C TYR A 8 8.95 17.60 -1.81
N GLY A 9 9.02 17.94 -0.53
CA GLY A 9 7.84 18.29 0.27
C GLY A 9 6.84 17.14 0.44
N VAL A 10 7.28 15.89 0.27
CA VAL A 10 6.38 14.74 0.34
C VAL A 10 5.96 14.50 1.79
N SER A 11 4.64 14.42 2.01
CA SER A 11 4.07 14.10 3.32
C SER A 11 4.57 12.74 3.83
N PRO A 12 4.99 12.63 5.11
CA PRO A 12 5.40 11.35 5.69
C PRO A 12 4.30 10.28 5.62
N LYS A 13 3.04 10.70 5.81
CA LYS A 13 1.86 9.83 5.76
C LYS A 13 1.59 9.32 4.34
N VAL A 14 1.80 10.17 3.33
CA VAL A 14 1.69 9.75 1.92
C VAL A 14 2.83 8.80 1.58
N LEU A 15 4.06 9.10 2.00
CA LEU A 15 5.22 8.27 1.70
C LEU A 15 5.11 6.87 2.32
N ARG A 16 4.70 6.75 3.59
CA ARG A 16 4.40 5.46 4.23
C ARG A 16 3.29 4.70 3.52
N GLY A 17 2.19 5.37 3.17
CA GLY A 17 1.10 4.76 2.42
C GLY A 17 1.53 4.24 1.04
N ASN A 18 2.32 5.02 0.31
CA ASN A 18 2.85 4.62 -0.99
C ASN A 18 3.82 3.43 -0.85
N ALA A 19 4.66 3.41 0.19
CA ALA A 19 5.54 2.28 0.46
C ALA A 19 4.77 0.99 0.76
N ALA A 20 3.74 1.06 1.61
CA ALA A 20 2.88 -0.10 1.90
C ALA A 20 2.13 -0.62 0.67
N SER A 21 1.55 0.28 -0.13
CA SER A 21 0.89 -0.08 -1.39
C SER A 21 1.86 -0.67 -2.41
N GLY A 22 3.09 -0.16 -2.48
CA GLY A 22 4.17 -0.75 -3.29
C GLY A 22 4.57 -2.15 -2.84
N LEU A 23 4.71 -2.37 -1.52
CA LEU A 23 4.98 -3.68 -0.94
C LEU A 23 3.89 -4.70 -1.29
N VAL A 24 2.62 -4.35 -1.06
CA VAL A 24 1.48 -5.23 -1.36
C VAL A 24 1.37 -5.50 -2.86
N GLY A 25 1.55 -4.47 -3.69
CA GLY A 25 1.58 -4.62 -5.15
C GLY A 25 2.68 -5.57 -5.62
N ALA A 26 3.90 -5.42 -5.09
CA ALA A 26 5.02 -6.32 -5.39
C ALA A 26 4.74 -7.75 -4.92
N LEU A 27 4.15 -7.93 -3.73
CA LEU A 27 3.76 -9.25 -3.22
C LEU A 27 2.76 -9.94 -4.14
N ARG A 28 1.71 -9.25 -4.61
CA ARG A 28 0.73 -9.81 -5.57
C ARG A 28 1.43 -10.31 -6.84
N VAL A 29 2.29 -9.48 -7.42
CA VAL A 29 3.08 -9.79 -8.62
C VAL A 29 4.02 -10.99 -8.40
N LEU A 30 4.62 -11.12 -7.21
CA LEU A 30 5.49 -12.24 -6.86
C LEU A 30 4.71 -13.54 -6.66
N LEU A 31 3.57 -13.49 -5.98
CA LEU A 31 2.74 -14.67 -5.69
C LEU A 31 2.21 -15.35 -6.95
N ASP A 32 1.99 -14.59 -8.03
CA ASP A 32 1.59 -15.14 -9.34
C ASP A 32 2.72 -15.91 -10.04
N ARG A 33 3.98 -15.80 -9.58
CA ARG A 33 5.15 -16.32 -10.30
C ARG A 33 5.94 -17.37 -9.53
N VAL A 34 5.97 -17.28 -8.20
CA VAL A 34 6.80 -18.14 -7.36
C VAL A 34 6.09 -18.48 -6.04
N PRO A 35 6.45 -19.59 -5.38
CA PRO A 35 6.01 -19.87 -4.02
C PRO A 35 6.36 -18.71 -3.08
N GLY A 36 5.35 -18.10 -2.47
CA GLY A 36 5.51 -16.82 -1.78
C GLY A 36 5.85 -16.89 -0.31
N GLY A 37 6.08 -18.06 0.30
CA GLY A 37 6.21 -18.22 1.76
C GLY A 37 7.05 -17.15 2.44
N PRO A 38 8.35 -17.00 2.10
CA PRO A 38 9.20 -15.96 2.69
C PRO A 38 8.73 -14.52 2.43
N ALA A 39 8.21 -14.23 1.23
CA ALA A 39 7.73 -12.90 0.87
C ALA A 39 6.45 -12.52 1.62
N VAL A 40 5.55 -13.49 1.83
CA VAL A 40 4.33 -13.32 2.62
C VAL A 40 4.69 -13.07 4.08
N SER A 41 5.59 -13.87 4.67
CA SER A 41 6.05 -13.67 6.05
C SER A 41 6.66 -12.29 6.26
N LEU A 42 7.57 -11.87 5.37
CA LEU A 42 8.17 -10.54 5.45
C LEU A 42 7.14 -9.41 5.31
N ALA A 43 6.21 -9.53 4.36
CA ALA A 43 5.17 -8.52 4.19
C ALA A 43 4.24 -8.46 5.41
N ALA A 44 3.90 -9.61 5.99
CA ALA A 44 3.10 -9.69 7.21
C ALA A 44 3.79 -9.02 8.39
N GLU A 45 5.09 -9.26 8.61
CA GLU A 45 5.87 -8.60 9.66
C GLU A 45 5.93 -7.07 9.48
N LEU A 46 6.13 -6.60 8.24
CA LEU A 46 6.20 -5.17 7.96
C LEU A 46 4.86 -4.45 8.17
N LEU A 47 3.75 -5.14 7.88
CA LEU A 47 2.38 -4.61 7.94
C LEU A 47 1.67 -4.94 9.25
N ALA A 48 2.27 -5.74 10.15
CA ALA A 48 1.72 -6.05 11.45
C ALA A 48 1.60 -4.80 12.32
N GLU A 49 0.70 -4.85 13.32
CA GLU A 49 0.61 -3.80 14.33
C GLU A 49 1.96 -3.59 15.02
N GLY A 50 2.40 -2.32 15.13
CA GLY A 50 3.74 -1.97 15.62
C GLY A 50 4.87 -2.16 14.62
N GLY A 51 4.62 -2.80 13.47
CA GLY A 51 5.56 -2.93 12.37
C GLY A 51 5.83 -1.61 11.63
N PRO A 52 6.92 -1.52 10.84
CA PRO A 52 7.31 -0.29 10.15
C PRO A 52 6.25 0.36 9.25
N LEU A 53 5.29 -0.44 8.75
CA LEU A 53 4.18 -0.04 7.89
C LEU A 53 2.81 -0.43 8.46
N GLY A 54 2.74 -0.88 9.72
CA GLY A 54 1.49 -1.34 10.35
C GLY A 54 0.40 -0.28 10.44
N ASP A 55 0.80 0.98 10.33
CA ASP A 55 -0.08 2.13 10.39
C ASP A 55 -0.49 2.68 9.00
N ALA A 56 -0.09 2.00 7.92
CA ALA A 56 -0.25 2.52 6.56
C ALA A 56 -1.56 2.11 5.88
N GLY A 57 -2.20 1.02 6.33
CA GLY A 57 -3.38 0.43 5.70
C GLY A 57 -3.91 -0.76 6.47
N ALA A 58 -4.92 -1.43 5.91
CA ALA A 58 -5.46 -2.68 6.41
C ALA A 58 -5.84 -3.59 5.25
N PHE A 59 -5.76 -4.89 5.47
CA PHE A 59 -6.38 -5.86 4.56
C PHE A 59 -7.89 -5.90 4.80
N VAL A 60 -8.65 -5.96 3.72
CA VAL A 60 -10.10 -6.06 3.71
C VAL A 60 -10.51 -7.18 2.76
N HIS A 61 -11.72 -7.70 2.93
CA HIS A 61 -12.32 -8.58 1.94
C HIS A 61 -13.28 -7.76 1.08
N GLU A 62 -13.10 -7.82 -0.23
CA GLU A 62 -13.98 -7.18 -1.20
C GLU A 62 -14.65 -8.23 -2.07
N GLU A 63 -15.97 -8.16 -2.17
CA GLU A 63 -16.75 -9.07 -3.01
C GLU A 63 -16.29 -8.97 -4.47
N GLY A 64 -16.02 -10.12 -5.09
CA GLY A 64 -15.49 -10.20 -6.46
C GLY A 64 -13.98 -9.96 -6.62
N LEU A 65 -13.30 -9.40 -5.61
CA LEU A 65 -11.84 -9.13 -5.66
C LEU A 65 -11.04 -9.95 -4.62
N GLY A 66 -11.70 -10.52 -3.61
CA GLY A 66 -11.06 -11.29 -2.55
C GLY A 66 -10.33 -10.40 -1.56
N VAL A 67 -9.12 -10.80 -1.15
CA VAL A 67 -8.32 -10.04 -0.18
C VAL A 67 -7.70 -8.81 -0.86
N ALA A 68 -8.18 -7.63 -0.47
CA ALA A 68 -7.67 -6.34 -0.91
C ALA A 68 -6.91 -5.63 0.22
N PHE A 69 -6.12 -4.63 -0.13
CA PHE A 69 -5.44 -3.75 0.84
C PHE A 69 -5.94 -2.33 0.63
N VAL A 70 -6.32 -1.66 1.70
CA VAL A 70 -6.82 -0.29 1.67
C VAL A 70 -5.93 0.57 2.54
N ARG A 71 -5.34 1.61 1.94
CA ARG A 71 -4.48 2.54 2.67
C ARG A 71 -5.30 3.39 3.64
N ARG A 72 -4.66 3.86 4.73
CA ARG A 72 -5.18 4.91 5.62
C ARG A 72 -4.73 6.32 5.19
N SER A 73 -4.13 6.43 4.00
CA SER A 73 -3.70 7.68 3.39
C SER A 73 -4.09 7.75 1.91
N CYS A 74 -4.32 8.98 1.44
CA CYS A 74 -4.62 9.24 0.04
C CYS A 74 -3.34 9.52 -0.74
N CYS A 75 -3.04 8.70 -1.75
CA CYS A 75 -1.88 8.90 -2.64
C CYS A 75 -2.06 10.06 -3.63
N LEU A 76 -3.25 10.66 -3.71
CA LEU A 76 -3.61 11.74 -4.63
C LEU A 76 -3.47 11.40 -6.12
N TYR A 77 -3.32 10.12 -6.48
CA TYR A 77 -3.21 9.68 -7.87
C TYR A 77 -4.40 10.12 -8.74
N TYR A 78 -5.60 10.19 -8.15
CA TYR A 78 -6.81 10.69 -8.82
C TYR A 78 -6.71 12.15 -9.29
N ARG A 79 -5.72 12.92 -8.81
CA ARG A 79 -5.50 14.31 -9.23
C ARG A 79 -4.61 14.42 -10.48
N VAL A 80 -3.97 13.33 -10.91
CA VAL A 80 -3.18 13.30 -12.14
C VAL A 80 -4.14 13.38 -13.33
N PRO A 81 -3.88 14.20 -14.37
CA PRO A 81 -4.71 14.22 -15.58
C PRO A 81 -4.85 12.82 -16.20
N GLY A 82 -6.08 12.37 -16.41
CA GLY A 82 -6.37 11.01 -16.88
C GLY A 82 -6.17 9.90 -15.83
N GLY A 83 -5.82 10.26 -14.58
CA GLY A 83 -5.67 9.35 -13.46
C GLY A 83 -7.02 8.93 -12.86
N GLY A 84 -7.10 7.67 -12.43
CA GLY A 84 -8.23 7.14 -11.68
C GLY A 84 -7.92 6.93 -10.19
N LEU A 85 -8.77 6.17 -9.51
CA LEU A 85 -8.43 5.63 -8.19
C LEU A 85 -7.34 4.57 -8.35
N CYS A 86 -6.34 4.56 -7.47
CA CYS A 86 -5.36 3.48 -7.44
C CYS A 86 -5.97 2.19 -6.83
N GLY A 87 -5.32 1.05 -7.04
CA GLY A 87 -5.76 -0.24 -6.51
C GLY A 87 -6.00 -0.27 -4.98
N ASP A 88 -5.19 0.44 -4.19
CA ASP A 88 -5.32 0.44 -2.72
C ASP A 88 -5.93 1.76 -2.18
N CYS A 89 -6.84 2.38 -2.95
CA CYS A 89 -7.34 3.72 -2.64
C CYS A 89 -8.27 3.74 -1.42
N VAL A 90 -8.00 4.65 -0.47
CA VAL A 90 -8.82 4.90 0.73
C VAL A 90 -10.25 5.39 0.43
N LEU A 91 -10.52 5.79 -0.81
CA LEU A 91 -11.84 6.25 -1.26
C LEU A 91 -12.68 5.13 -1.89
N ARG A 92 -12.16 3.89 -1.98
CA ARG A 92 -12.92 2.76 -2.55
C ARG A 92 -13.93 2.15 -1.58
N THR A 93 -13.69 2.31 -0.28
CA THR A 93 -14.51 1.73 0.80
C THR A 93 -15.42 2.77 1.47
N ARG A 94 -15.73 3.86 0.77
CA ARG A 94 -16.63 4.92 1.24
C ARG A 94 -17.81 5.07 0.30
#